data_AF-A0A830BEP9-F1
#
_entry.id   AF-A0A830BEP9-F1
#
_cell.length_a   1.000
_cell.length_b   1.000
_cell.length_c   1.000
_cell.angle_alpha   90.00
_cell.angle_beta   90.00
_cell.angle_gamma   90.00
#
_symmetry.space_group_name_H-M   'P 1'
#
loop_
_entity.id
_entity.type
_entity.pdbx_description
1 polymer ?
#
loop_
_entity_poly.entity_id
_entity_poly.type
_entity_poly.pdbx_seq_one_letter_code
_entity_poly.pdbx_strand_id
1 'polypeptide(L)'
;MWLDSEVLPEMRHMPSTSSASTSMPSTSSSSSHWSSSKKGGRSSVENKLGEFFMHQIEHDASPAYGRGYRAAMSAVNKYGLRRTLDQIRYTGTFLE
;
A
#
# COMPACT_ATOMS: atom_id res chain seq x y z
N MET A 1 11.26 -9.65 14.45
CA MET A 1 11.04 -8.34 13.78
C MET A 1 10.85 -8.65 12.31
N TRP A 2 9.82 -8.11 11.67
CA TRP A 2 9.32 -8.49 10.34
C TRP A 2 10.21 -8.00 9.18
N LEU A 3 11.48 -7.68 9.46
CA LEU A 3 12.37 -6.92 8.57
C LEU A 3 13.33 -7.79 7.75
N ASP A 4 13.31 -9.11 7.86
CA ASP A 4 14.31 -9.97 7.19
C ASP A 4 13.87 -10.52 5.83
N SER A 5 12.91 -9.89 5.14
CA SER A 5 12.47 -10.33 3.81
C SER A 5 12.65 -9.25 2.76
N GLU A 6 13.91 -8.86 2.55
CA GLU A 6 14.35 -8.15 1.35
C GLU A 6 14.93 -9.19 0.39
N VAL A 7 14.15 -9.61 -0.61
CA VAL A 7 14.68 -10.38 -1.76
C VAL A 7 14.63 -9.46 -2.97
N LEU A 8 15.79 -8.89 -3.31
CA LEU A 8 16.01 -8.19 -4.56
C LEU A 8 16.00 -9.21 -5.72
N PRO A 9 15.19 -9.05 -6.77
CA PRO A 9 15.48 -9.69 -8.03
C PRO A 9 16.56 -8.86 -8.72
N GLU A 10 17.79 -9.35 -8.62
CA GLU A 10 18.95 -8.86 -9.36
C GLU A 10 18.62 -8.76 -10.85
N MET A 11 18.60 -7.53 -11.37
CA MET A 11 18.49 -7.24 -12.79
C MET A 11 19.79 -7.68 -13.47
N ARG A 12 19.86 -8.95 -13.86
CA ARG A 12 20.75 -9.39 -14.94
C ARG A 12 19.87 -9.97 -16.03
N HIS A 13 19.81 -9.26 -17.16
CA HIS A 13 20.26 -9.82 -18.44
C HIS A 13 20.01 -8.81 -19.55
N MET A 14 21.11 -8.25 -20.06
CA MET A 14 21.19 -7.68 -21.42
C MET A 14 20.80 -8.76 -22.45
N PRO A 15 20.21 -8.39 -23.60
CA PRO A 15 19.79 -9.37 -24.59
C PRO A 15 20.99 -9.83 -25.43
N SER A 16 21.17 -11.14 -25.56
CA SER A 16 22.00 -11.75 -26.59
C SER A 16 21.21 -12.90 -27.23
N THR A 17 20.82 -12.62 -28.47
CA THR A 17 20.56 -13.52 -29.59
C THR A 17 20.51 -15.04 -29.37
N SER A 18 19.44 -15.61 -29.92
CA SER A 18 19.36 -16.93 -30.60
C SER A 18 18.75 -18.11 -29.83
N SER A 19 17.45 -18.33 -30.12
CA SER A 19 16.79 -19.62 -30.44
C SER A 19 17.12 -20.87 -29.61
N ALA A 20 16.18 -21.28 -28.75
CA ALA A 20 15.83 -22.69 -28.52
C ALA A 20 14.43 -22.79 -27.88
N SER A 21 13.64 -23.72 -28.40
CA SER A 21 12.24 -23.98 -28.08
C SER A 21 12.06 -24.63 -26.70
N THR A 22 11.19 -24.08 -25.86
CA THR A 22 10.50 -24.84 -24.80
C THR A 22 9.18 -24.15 -24.46
N SER A 23 8.08 -24.90 -24.56
CA SER A 23 6.72 -24.53 -24.18
C SER A 23 6.65 -24.11 -22.71
N MET A 24 6.37 -22.82 -22.47
CA MET A 24 6.11 -22.30 -21.13
C MET A 24 4.64 -22.54 -20.77
N PRO A 25 4.33 -23.08 -19.57
CA PRO A 25 2.96 -23.17 -19.10
C PRO A 25 2.41 -21.75 -18.97
N SER A 26 1.24 -21.50 -19.57
CA SER A 26 0.48 -20.28 -19.38
C SER A 26 0.22 -20.11 -17.89
N THR A 27 1.04 -19.31 -17.20
CA THR A 27 0.76 -18.90 -15.84
C THR A 27 -0.51 -18.08 -15.90
N SER A 28 -1.62 -18.72 -15.58
CA SER A 28 -2.91 -18.10 -15.35
C SER A 28 -2.67 -16.89 -14.45
N SER A 29 -2.84 -15.70 -15.03
CA SER A 29 -2.83 -14.44 -14.30
C SER A 29 -3.86 -14.58 -13.20
N SER A 30 -3.38 -14.85 -11.99
CA SER A 30 -4.20 -14.86 -10.80
C SER A 30 -4.51 -13.40 -10.53
N SER A 31 -5.56 -12.89 -11.15
CA SER A 31 -6.12 -11.61 -10.72
C SER A 31 -6.56 -11.83 -9.28
N SER A 32 -5.80 -11.27 -8.35
CA SER A 32 -6.21 -11.15 -6.96
C SER A 32 -7.39 -10.19 -6.94
N HIS A 33 -8.58 -10.69 -7.27
CA HIS A 33 -9.82 -10.00 -7.00
C HIS A 33 -9.91 -9.91 -5.48
N TRP A 34 -9.66 -8.71 -4.95
CA TRP A 34 -10.06 -8.35 -3.60
C TRP A 34 -11.58 -8.39 -3.59
N SER A 35 -12.13 -9.59 -3.34
CA SER A 35 -13.55 -9.74 -3.09
C SER A 35 -13.88 -8.85 -1.91
N SER A 36 -14.57 -7.73 -2.17
CA SER A 36 -15.12 -6.93 -1.09
C SER A 36 -16.19 -7.81 -0.43
N SER A 37 -15.80 -8.55 0.59
CA SER A 37 -16.76 -9.16 1.50
C SER A 37 -17.68 -8.02 1.94
N LYS A 38 -18.99 -8.16 1.69
CA LYS A 38 -19.99 -7.23 2.22
C LYS A 38 -19.73 -7.17 3.71
N LYS A 39 -19.05 -6.12 4.16
CA LYS A 39 -18.66 -5.97 5.55
C LYS A 39 -19.98 -5.95 6.32
N GLY A 40 -20.28 -7.04 7.01
CA GLY A 40 -21.42 -7.11 7.92
C GLY A 40 -21.35 -5.90 8.86
N GLY A 41 -22.52 -5.45 9.34
CA GLY A 41 -22.59 -4.30 10.23
C GLY A 41 -21.54 -4.41 11.33
N ARG A 42 -20.63 -3.43 11.41
CA ARG A 42 -19.53 -3.42 12.39
C ARG A 42 -20.13 -3.44 13.79
N SER A 43 -19.64 -4.32 14.65
CA SER A 43 -20.11 -4.35 16.04
C SER A 43 -19.68 -3.07 16.77
N SER A 44 -20.40 -2.70 17.85
CA SER A 44 -20.02 -1.53 18.69
C SER A 44 -18.58 -1.67 19.22
N VAL A 45 -18.17 -2.88 19.58
CA VAL A 45 -16.81 -3.20 20.03
C VAL A 45 -15.78 -2.95 18.92
N GLU A 46 -16.06 -3.39 17.70
CA GLU A 46 -15.17 -3.15 16.54
C GLU A 46 -15.05 -1.67 16.18
N ASN A 47 -16.11 -0.88 16.38
CA ASN A 47 -16.06 0.56 16.18
C ASN A 47 -15.16 1.21 17.24
N LYS A 48 -15.35 0.85 18.51
CA LYS A 48 -14.51 1.37 19.61
C LYS A 48 -13.04 0.97 19.46
N LEU A 49 -12.78 -0.26 19.01
CA LEU A 49 -11.44 -0.72 18.72
C LEU A 49 -10.80 0.07 17.58
N GLY A 50 -11.56 0.39 16.54
CA GLY A 50 -11.11 1.27 15.46
C GLY A 50 -10.73 2.66 15.96
N GLU A 51 -11.59 3.29 16.77
CA GLU A 51 -11.30 4.60 17.38
C GLU A 51 -10.01 4.56 18.21
N PHE A 52 -9.79 3.49 18.98
CA PHE A 52 -8.58 3.36 19.80
C PHE A 52 -7.30 3.41 18.96
N PHE A 53 -7.24 2.66 17.85
CA PHE A 53 -6.08 2.67 16.95
C PHE A 53 -5.90 4.02 16.26
N MET A 54 -6.99 4.68 15.87
CA MET A 54 -6.94 6.01 15.25
C MET A 54 -6.29 7.03 16.21
N HIS A 55 -6.72 7.07 17.47
CA HIS A 55 -6.11 7.95 18.47
C HIS A 55 -4.64 7.62 18.72
N GLN A 56 -4.27 6.33 18.78
CA GLN A 56 -2.87 5.95 18.96
C GLN A 56 -1.98 6.45 17.80
N ILE A 57 -2.42 6.27 16.56
CA ILE A 57 -1.66 6.70 15.38
C ILE A 57 -1.57 8.23 15.34
N GLU A 58 -2.66 8.93 15.66
CA GLU A 58 -2.70 10.39 15.66
C GLU A 58 -1.73 11.03 16.67
N HIS A 59 -1.62 10.44 17.86
CA HIS A 59 -0.74 10.90 18.93
C HIS A 59 0.65 10.27 18.90
N ASP A 60 0.93 9.36 17.96
CA ASP A 60 2.25 8.76 17.83
C ASP A 60 3.29 9.84 17.46
N ALA A 61 4.43 9.81 18.16
CA ALA A 61 5.58 10.65 17.87
C ALA A 61 6.42 10.11 16.70
N SER A 62 6.21 8.85 16.32
CA SER A 62 6.91 8.20 15.21
C SER A 62 6.77 8.99 13.90
N PRO A 63 7.87 9.20 13.15
CA PRO A 63 7.83 9.88 11.87
C PRO A 63 6.96 9.16 10.82
N ALA A 64 7.03 7.84 10.77
CA ALA A 64 6.32 7.05 9.76
C ALA A 64 4.83 6.87 10.11
N TYR A 65 4.53 6.58 11.38
CA TYR A 65 3.16 6.27 11.81
C TYR A 65 2.39 7.53 12.22
N GLY A 66 2.98 8.43 13.01
CA GLY A 66 2.31 9.65 13.45
C GLY A 66 2.44 10.82 12.48
N ARG A 67 3.67 11.27 12.19
CA ARG A 67 3.86 12.44 11.31
C ARG A 67 3.34 12.18 9.90
N GLY A 68 3.64 11.01 9.33
CA GLY A 68 3.15 10.59 8.01
C GLY A 68 1.62 10.59 7.93
N TYR A 69 0.95 10.01 8.92
CA TYR A 69 -0.52 10.03 8.99
C TYR A 69 -1.08 11.44 9.05
N ARG A 70 -0.52 12.33 9.90
CA ARG A 70 -1.00 13.72 10.02
C ARG A 70 -0.82 14.50 8.71
N ALA A 71 0.33 14.35 8.04
CA ALA A 71 0.56 14.99 6.75
C ALA A 71 -0.40 14.47 5.67
N ALA A 72 -0.59 13.14 5.59
CA ALA A 72 -1.52 12.53 4.66
C ALA A 72 -2.96 12.98 4.91
N MET A 73 -3.42 12.97 6.17
CA MET A 73 -4.78 13.35 6.53
C MET A 73 -5.05 14.83 6.25
N SER A 74 -4.09 15.72 6.53
CA SER A 74 -4.17 17.14 6.16
C SER A 74 -4.33 17.32 4.64
N ALA A 75 -3.51 16.62 3.85
CA ALA A 75 -3.58 16.67 2.39
C ALA A 75 -4.92 16.16 1.86
N VAL A 76 -5.44 15.05 2.41
CA VAL A 76 -6.73 14.48 2.01
C VAL A 76 -7.89 15.42 2.35
N ASN A 77 -7.85 16.04 3.53
CA ASN A 77 -8.89 17.00 3.94
C ASN A 77 -8.90 18.27 3.07
N LYS A 78 -7.72 18.70 2.59
CA LYS A 78 -7.55 19.92 1.78
C LYS A 78 -7.82 19.69 0.28
N TYR A 79 -7.34 18.57 -0.27
CA TYR A 79 -7.33 18.33 -1.72
C TYR A 79 -8.19 17.14 -2.16
N GLY A 80 -8.67 16.33 -1.21
CA GLY A 80 -9.40 15.10 -1.46
C GLY A 80 -8.50 13.91 -1.76
N LEU A 81 -9.01 12.72 -1.43
CA LEU A 81 -8.25 11.45 -1.46
C LEU A 81 -7.61 11.18 -2.83
N ARG A 82 -8.36 11.35 -3.92
CA ARG A 82 -7.89 11.08 -5.28
C ARG A 82 -6.63 11.89 -5.63
N ARG A 83 -6.68 13.21 -5.39
CA ARG A 83 -5.56 14.12 -5.71
C ARG A 83 -4.34 13.85 -4.86
N THR A 84 -4.52 13.58 -3.56
CA THR A 84 -3.42 13.23 -2.66
C THR A 84 -2.71 11.97 -3.13
N LEU A 85 -3.46 10.93 -3.51
CA LEU A 85 -2.87 9.68 -4.00
C LEU A 85 -2.16 9.84 -5.34
N ASP A 86 -2.73 10.62 -6.27
CA ASP A 86 -2.09 10.90 -7.55
C ASP A 86 -0.74 11.62 -7.33
N GLN A 87 -0.67 12.60 -6.43
CA GLN A 87 0.58 13.28 -6.10
C GLN A 87 1.63 12.31 -5.54
N ILE A 88 1.26 11.48 -4.57
CA ILE A 88 2.17 10.48 -3.99
C ILE A 88 2.67 9.52 -5.08
N ARG A 89 1.81 9.14 -6.02
CA ARG A 89 2.20 8.28 -7.15
C ARG A 89 3.23 8.93 -8.06
N TYR A 90 3.09 10.23 -8.35
CA TYR A 90 3.99 10.93 -9.28
C TYR A 90 5.27 11.48 -8.62
N THR A 91 5.18 11.91 -7.36
CA THR A 91 6.27 12.64 -6.67
C THR A 91 6.80 11.94 -5.44
N GLY A 92 6.11 10.92 -4.92
CA GLY A 92 6.50 10.22 -3.70
C GLY A 92 6.27 11.02 -2.41
N THR A 93 5.71 12.23 -2.50
CA THR A 93 5.53 13.12 -1.35
C THR A 93 4.07 13.52 -1.13
N PHE A 94 3.74 13.91 0.10
CA PHE A 94 2.44 14.49 0.43
C PHE A 94 2.34 15.94 -0.06
N LEU A 95 1.11 16.38 -0.36
CA LEU A 95 0.82 17.79 -0.61
C LEU A 95 0.72 18.53 0.73
N GLU A 96 1.46 19.62 0.89
CA GLU A 96 1.36 20.52 2.06
C GLU A 96 0.30 21.62 1.85
#